data_AF-A0A3D5BYU5-F1
#
_entry.id   AF-A0A3D5BYU5-F1
#
_cell.length_a   1.000
_cell.length_b   1.000
_cell.length_c   1.000
_cell.angle_alpha   90.00
_cell.angle_beta   90.00
_cell.angle_gamma   90.00
#
_symmetry.space_group_name_H-M   'P 1'
#
loop_
_entity.id
_entity.type
_entity.pdbx_description
1 polymer ?
#
loop_
_entity_poly.entity_id
_entity_poly.type
_entity_poly.pdbx_seq_one_letter_code
_entity_poly.pdbx_strand_id
1 'polypeptide(L)'
;MKYELFYLVAGSRETELEAIKAATEEIITTEGGAFEEKEVVERRKLAYEIKHETHGFYVARRFEIEDTQKIQSITRKLNLHTGILRSIISNASELPELKTKEERIGAAFNRPERKTQEASEKSAPSKSEEKTPKSIEKSIPAEKKETEDIDKKLEEILNI
;
A
#
# COMPACT_ATOMS: atom_id res chain seq x y z
N MET A 1 -11.72 -18.62 -13.62
CA MET A 1 -11.60 -17.15 -13.70
C MET A 1 -10.54 -16.68 -12.73
N LYS A 2 -9.82 -15.60 -13.05
CA LYS A 2 -8.76 -15.03 -12.19
C LYS A 2 -9.36 -13.96 -11.27
N TYR A 3 -9.04 -14.04 -9.99
CA TYR A 3 -9.40 -13.07 -8.97
C TYR A 3 -8.16 -12.58 -8.25
N GLU A 4 -8.26 -11.40 -7.67
CA GLU A 4 -7.26 -10.83 -6.78
C GLU A 4 -7.86 -10.75 -5.37
N LEU A 5 -7.21 -11.43 -4.43
CA LEU A 5 -7.49 -11.29 -3.02
C LEU A 5 -6.57 -10.21 -2.44
N PHE A 6 -7.19 -9.18 -1.87
CA PHE A 6 -6.51 -8.16 -1.10
C PHE A 6 -7.01 -8.19 0.34
N TYR A 7 -6.10 -8.29 1.30
CA TYR A 7 -6.47 -8.31 2.71
C TYR A 7 -5.49 -7.55 3.58
N LEU A 8 -6.01 -7.10 4.72
CA LEU A 8 -5.29 -6.35 5.74
C LEU A 8 -5.15 -7.19 6.99
N VAL A 9 -3.91 -7.39 7.43
CA VAL A 9 -3.55 -8.02 8.71
C VAL A 9 -3.18 -6.93 9.72
N ALA A 10 -3.57 -7.12 10.98
CA ALA A 10 -3.26 -6.21 12.08
C ALA A 10 -1.75 -6.05 12.29
N GLY A 11 -1.31 -4.83 12.57
CA GLY A 11 0.11 -4.54 12.85
C GLY A 11 0.64 -5.29 14.07
N SER A 12 -0.17 -5.42 15.11
CA SER A 12 0.16 -6.20 16.32
C SER A 12 0.44 -7.69 16.07
N ARG A 13 -0.01 -8.26 14.95
CA ARG A 13 0.11 -9.69 14.60
C ARG A 13 1.22 -9.98 13.60
N GLU A 14 2.25 -9.13 13.53
CA GLU A 14 3.41 -9.31 12.65
C GLU A 14 4.05 -10.70 12.78
N THR A 15 4.17 -11.23 14.00
CA THR A 15 4.75 -12.56 14.27
C THR A 15 3.89 -13.72 13.78
N GLU A 16 2.58 -13.51 13.65
CA GLU A 16 1.61 -14.50 13.16
C GLU A 16 1.36 -14.40 11.66
N LEU A 17 2.01 -13.45 10.97
CA LEU A 17 1.70 -13.11 9.58
C LEU A 17 1.77 -14.33 8.65
N GLU A 18 2.83 -15.13 8.74
CA GLU A 18 2.99 -16.34 7.92
C GLU A 18 1.93 -17.41 8.23
N ALA A 19 1.53 -17.56 9.49
CA ALA A 19 0.46 -18.47 9.87
C ALA A 19 -0.90 -18.00 9.31
N ILE A 20 -1.17 -16.70 9.35
CA ILE A 20 -2.38 -16.10 8.78
C ILE A 20 -2.39 -16.25 7.26
N LYS A 21 -1.25 -16.09 6.58
CA LYS A 21 -1.10 -16.33 5.14
C LYS A 21 -1.39 -17.78 4.78
N ALA A 22 -0.81 -18.73 5.52
CA ALA A 22 -1.06 -20.16 5.31
C ALA A 22 -2.53 -20.54 5.53
N ALA A 23 -3.16 -20.03 6.59
CA ALA A 23 -4.59 -20.25 6.84
C ALA A 23 -5.48 -19.64 5.74
N THR A 24 -5.11 -18.46 5.23
CA THR A 24 -5.78 -17.81 4.09
C THR A 24 -5.66 -18.66 2.83
N GLU A 25 -4.48 -19.25 2.63
CA GLU A 25 -4.20 -20.14 1.51
C GLU A 25 -5.03 -21.43 1.58
N GLU A 26 -5.11 -22.03 2.76
CA GLU A 26 -5.95 -23.20 3.02
C GLU A 26 -7.44 -22.92 2.75
N ILE A 27 -7.96 -21.76 3.15
CA ILE A 27 -9.36 -21.38 2.91
C ILE A 27 -9.70 -21.38 1.42
N ILE A 28 -8.81 -20.83 0.58
CA ILE A 28 -9.04 -20.72 -0.86
C ILE A 28 -8.83 -22.06 -1.56
N THR A 29 -7.77 -22.80 -1.20
CA THR A 29 -7.47 -24.11 -1.79
C THR A 29 -8.55 -25.15 -1.46
N THR A 30 -9.09 -25.13 -0.24
CA THR A 30 -10.22 -26.00 0.17
C THR A 30 -11.49 -25.75 -0.66
N GLU A 31 -11.69 -24.54 -1.16
CA GLU A 31 -12.84 -24.18 -2.02
C GLU A 31 -12.53 -24.36 -3.51
N GLY A 32 -11.38 -24.95 -3.86
CA GLY A 32 -10.97 -25.25 -5.24
C GLY A 32 -10.26 -24.11 -5.96
N GLY A 33 -9.73 -23.13 -5.22
CA GLY A 33 -8.90 -22.06 -5.78
C GLY A 33 -7.40 -22.43 -5.81
N ALA A 34 -6.67 -21.96 -6.81
CA ALA A 34 -5.22 -22.12 -6.91
C ALA A 34 -4.54 -20.75 -6.99
N PHE A 35 -3.60 -20.47 -6.09
CA PHE A 35 -2.86 -19.20 -6.11
C PHE A 35 -1.81 -19.15 -7.21
N GLU A 36 -1.60 -17.96 -7.74
CA GLU A 36 -0.41 -17.62 -8.50
C GLU A 36 0.80 -17.49 -7.55
N GLU A 37 2.01 -17.71 -8.08
CA GLU A 37 3.26 -17.65 -7.31
C GLU A 37 3.53 -16.24 -6.75
N LYS A 38 3.09 -15.20 -7.46
CA LYS A 38 3.37 -13.82 -7.08
C LYS A 38 2.53 -13.39 -5.87
N GLU A 39 3.24 -12.98 -4.82
CA GLU A 39 2.68 -12.38 -3.61
C GLU A 39 3.28 -10.99 -3.40
N VAL A 40 2.43 -10.02 -3.01
CA VAL A 40 2.87 -8.68 -2.63
C VAL A 40 2.45 -8.41 -1.19
N VAL A 41 3.44 -8.14 -0.35
CA VAL A 41 3.24 -7.75 1.06
C VAL A 41 3.78 -6.33 1.25
N GLU A 42 2.99 -5.43 1.85
CA GLU A 42 3.41 -4.07 2.15
C GLU A 42 2.95 -3.66 3.55
N ARG A 43 3.91 -3.28 4.42
CA ARG A 43 3.61 -2.64 5.71
C ARG A 43 3.28 -1.17 5.49
N ARG A 44 2.11 -0.72 5.93
CA ARG A 44 1.70 0.69 5.79
C ARG A 44 0.97 1.20 7.03
N LYS A 45 1.11 2.49 7.30
CA LYS A 45 0.32 3.20 8.31
C LYS A 45 -1.11 3.38 7.80
N LEU A 46 -2.08 3.12 8.67
CA LEU A 46 -3.50 3.32 8.37
C LEU A 46 -3.85 4.81 8.51
N ALA A 47 -4.77 5.30 7.68
CA ALA A 47 -5.22 6.70 7.76
C ALA A 47 -6.02 6.99 9.04
N TYR A 48 -6.69 5.96 9.58
CA TYR A 48 -7.42 5.97 10.82
C TYR A 48 -7.27 4.61 11.51
N GLU A 49 -7.53 4.58 12.81
CA GLU A 49 -7.41 3.38 13.62
C GLU A 49 -8.50 2.35 13.27
N ILE A 50 -8.10 1.09 13.06
CA ILE A 50 -9.03 -0.02 12.84
C ILE A 50 -8.81 -1.05 13.94
N LYS A 51 -9.80 -1.26 14.81
CA LYS A 51 -9.71 -2.17 15.97
C LYS A 51 -8.44 -1.93 16.81
N HIS A 52 -8.12 -0.67 17.11
CA HIS A 52 -6.92 -0.29 17.87
C HIS A 52 -5.57 -0.43 17.14
N GLU A 53 -5.59 -0.73 15.85
CA GLU A 53 -4.39 -0.77 15.01
C GLU A 53 -4.20 0.54 14.24
N THR A 54 -2.98 1.08 14.29
CA THR A 54 -2.56 2.28 13.54
C THR A 54 -1.76 1.95 12.28
N HIS A 55 -1.33 0.71 12.13
CA HIS A 55 -0.60 0.20 10.98
C HIS A 55 -1.01 -1.25 10.71
N GLY A 56 -0.69 -1.75 9.53
CA GLY A 56 -0.96 -3.15 9.19
C GLY A 56 -0.20 -3.60 7.96
N PHE A 57 -0.34 -4.90 7.68
CA PHE A 57 0.27 -5.56 6.55
C PHE A 57 -0.80 -5.76 5.48
N TYR A 58 -0.59 -5.13 4.34
CA TYR A 58 -1.41 -5.32 3.16
C TYR A 58 -0.83 -6.48 2.36
N VAL A 59 -1.64 -7.51 2.14
CA VAL A 59 -1.26 -8.66 1.34
C VAL A 59 -2.17 -8.75 0.14
N ALA A 60 -1.56 -8.89 -1.04
CA ALA A 60 -2.24 -9.07 -2.31
C ALA A 60 -1.72 -10.35 -2.98
N ARG A 61 -2.65 -11.21 -3.40
CA ARG A 61 -2.34 -12.40 -4.19
C ARG A 61 -3.44 -12.64 -5.22
N ARG A 62 -3.04 -13.19 -6.36
CA ARG A 62 -3.99 -13.65 -7.38
C ARG A 62 -4.23 -15.13 -7.26
N PHE A 63 -5.45 -15.53 -7.55
CA PHE A 63 -5.82 -16.93 -7.59
C PHE A 63 -6.81 -17.19 -8.72
N GLU A 64 -6.80 -18.42 -9.21
CA GLU A 64 -7.76 -18.93 -10.17
C GLU A 64 -8.76 -19.83 -9.48
N ILE A 65 -10.02 -19.72 -9.89
CA ILE A 65 -11.08 -20.62 -9.43
C ILE A 65 -12.02 -20.96 -10.59
N GLU A 66 -12.45 -22.21 -10.67
CA GLU A 66 -13.37 -22.68 -11.70
C GLU A 66 -14.81 -22.31 -11.35
N ASP A 67 -15.25 -22.63 -10.12
CA ASP A 67 -16.61 -22.34 -9.64
C ASP A 67 -16.70 -20.97 -8.95
N THR A 68 -17.25 -19.99 -9.68
CA THR A 68 -17.44 -18.62 -9.19
C THR A 68 -18.44 -18.51 -8.02
N GLN A 69 -19.33 -19.50 -7.82
CA GLN A 69 -20.28 -19.47 -6.70
C GLN A 69 -19.57 -19.63 -5.35
N LYS A 70 -18.37 -20.22 -5.34
CA LYS A 70 -17.55 -20.39 -4.14
C LYS A 70 -16.96 -19.09 -3.59
N ILE A 71 -16.89 -18.02 -4.39
CA ILE A 71 -16.38 -16.72 -3.94
C ILE A 71 -17.14 -16.19 -2.71
N GLN A 72 -18.46 -16.41 -2.63
CA GLN A 72 -19.24 -15.99 -1.46
C GLN A 72 -18.87 -16.80 -0.20
N SER A 73 -18.64 -18.11 -0.35
CA SER A 73 -18.18 -18.98 0.75
C SER A 73 -16.80 -18.53 1.25
N ILE A 74 -15.86 -18.30 0.33
CA ILE A 74 -14.51 -17.82 0.63
C ILE A 74 -14.59 -16.49 1.37
N THR A 75 -15.34 -15.51 0.85
CA THR A 75 -15.52 -14.19 1.48
C THR A 75 -16.04 -14.33 2.91
N ARG A 76 -17.02 -15.20 3.15
CA ARG A 76 -17.56 -15.46 4.49
C ARG A 76 -16.50 -16.05 5.43
N LYS A 77 -15.73 -17.04 4.97
CA LYS A 77 -14.65 -17.66 5.76
C LYS A 77 -13.56 -16.65 6.12
N LEU A 78 -13.13 -15.83 5.16
CA LEU A 78 -12.14 -14.78 5.38
C LEU A 78 -12.63 -13.73 6.39
N ASN A 79 -13.91 -13.35 6.35
CA ASN A 79 -14.49 -12.40 7.31
C ASN A 79 -14.61 -12.96 8.73
N LEU A 80 -14.70 -14.29 8.89
CA LEU A 80 -14.72 -14.95 10.20
C LEU A 80 -13.31 -15.13 10.78
N HIS A 81 -12.27 -15.01 9.95
CA HIS A 81 -10.89 -15.20 10.38
C HIS A 81 -10.41 -14.01 11.22
N THR A 82 -10.13 -14.24 12.50
CA THR A 82 -9.82 -13.16 13.46
C THR A 82 -8.52 -12.40 13.14
N GLY A 83 -7.58 -13.04 12.43
CA GLY A 83 -6.32 -12.43 12.00
C GLY A 83 -6.45 -11.45 10.83
N ILE A 84 -7.60 -11.44 10.14
CA ILE A 84 -7.85 -10.55 9.01
C ILE A 84 -8.76 -9.40 9.46
N LEU A 85 -8.29 -8.17 9.31
CA LEU A 85 -9.07 -6.98 9.64
C LEU A 85 -10.11 -6.65 8.56
N ARG A 86 -9.71 -6.80 7.30
CA ARG A 86 -10.56 -6.53 6.13
C ARG A 86 -10.04 -7.35 4.95
N SER A 87 -10.95 -7.86 4.14
CA SER A 87 -10.64 -8.54 2.88
C SER A 87 -11.52 -8.00 1.75
N ILE A 88 -10.99 -8.01 0.54
CA ILE A 88 -11.68 -7.64 -0.70
C ILE A 88 -11.24 -8.63 -1.76
N ILE A 89 -12.21 -9.17 -2.50
CA ILE A 89 -11.97 -10.01 -3.67
C ILE A 89 -12.46 -9.24 -4.89
N SER A 90 -11.58 -9.05 -5.86
CA SER A 90 -11.86 -8.34 -7.11
C SER A 90 -11.56 -9.23 -8.32
N ASN A 91 -12.25 -9.00 -9.43
CA ASN A 91 -11.94 -9.70 -10.68
C ASN A 91 -10.58 -9.20 -11.21
N ALA A 92 -9.64 -10.12 -11.47
CA ALA A 92 -8.29 -9.76 -11.89
C ALA A 92 -8.18 -9.41 -13.38
N SER A 93 -9.17 -9.77 -14.21
CA SER A 93 -9.15 -9.51 -15.66
C SER A 93 -9.13 -8.01 -16.01
N GLU A 94 -9.66 -7.16 -15.14
CA GLU A 94 -9.73 -5.71 -15.33
C GLU A 94 -8.60 -4.96 -14.62
N LEU A 95 -7.76 -5.67 -13.86
CA LEU A 95 -6.71 -5.08 -13.03
C LEU A 95 -5.35 -5.16 -13.73
N PRO A 96 -4.51 -4.11 -13.59
CA PRO A 96 -3.12 -4.15 -14.07
C PRO A 96 -2.36 -5.25 -13.33
N GLU A 97 -1.25 -5.74 -13.89
CA GLU A 97 -0.40 -6.75 -13.25
C GLU A 97 -0.07 -6.41 -11.79
N LEU A 98 -0.07 -7.44 -10.95
CA LEU A 98 0.30 -7.30 -9.55
C LEU A 98 1.79 -6.94 -9.49
N LYS A 99 2.12 -5.74 -9.01
CA LYS A 99 3.51 -5.24 -8.92
C LYS A 99 3.87 -4.86 -7.51
N THR A 100 5.10 -5.19 -7.10
CA THR A 100 5.64 -4.75 -5.81
C THR A 100 5.84 -3.24 -5.83
N LYS A 101 6.04 -2.64 -4.65
CA LYS A 101 6.32 -1.21 -4.55
C LYS A 101 7.58 -0.80 -5.32
N GLU A 102 8.63 -1.61 -5.23
CA GLU A 102 9.92 -1.38 -5.88
C GLU A 102 9.80 -1.41 -7.40
N GLU A 103 9.10 -2.41 -7.94
CA GLU A 103 8.80 -2.51 -9.38
C GLU A 103 8.02 -1.28 -9.87
N ARG A 104 7.07 -0.77 -9.06
CA ARG A 104 6.30 0.43 -9.40
C ARG A 104 7.17 1.69 -9.41
N ILE A 105 8.07 1.85 -8.44
CA ILE A 105 8.98 3.00 -8.35
C ILE A 105 10.00 2.96 -9.51
N GLY A 106 10.58 1.79 -9.80
CA GLY A 106 11.52 1.62 -10.91
C GLY A 106 10.88 1.87 -12.28
N ALA A 107 9.65 1.39 -12.50
CA ALA A 107 8.91 1.64 -13.74
C ALA A 107 8.55 3.13 -13.92
N ALA A 108 8.29 3.86 -12.84
CA ALA A 108 8.04 5.30 -12.89
C ALA A 108 9.31 6.09 -13.24
N PHE A 109 10.46 5.70 -12.70
CA PHE A 109 11.75 6.35 -12.98
C PHE A 109 12.23 6.14 -14.43
N ASN A 110 11.95 4.97 -15.02
CA ASN A 110 12.30 4.66 -16.41
C ASN A 110 11.28 5.15 -17.45
N ARG A 111 10.23 5.87 -17.05
CA ARG A 111 9.26 6.43 -18.00
C ARG A 111 9.84 7.72 -18.59
N PRO A 112 10.15 7.78 -19.91
CA PRO A 112 10.58 9.04 -20.51
C PRO A 112 9.44 10.06 -20.37
N GLU A 113 9.77 11.25 -19.85
CA GLU A 113 8.83 12.35 -19.70
C GLU A 113 8.12 12.62 -21.04
N ARG A 114 6.83 12.29 -21.13
CA ARG A 114 5.99 12.78 -22.21
C ARG A 114 5.88 14.29 -22.02
N LYS A 115 6.65 15.02 -22.83
CA LYS A 115 6.59 16.47 -22.97
C LYS A 115 5.16 16.96 -22.96
N THR A 116 4.92 17.89 -22.04
CA THR A 116 3.81 18.83 -22.00
C THR A 116 3.73 19.58 -23.34
N GLN A 117 2.95 19.07 -24.29
CA GLN A 117 2.55 19.78 -25.50
C GLN A 117 1.06 19.55 -25.74
N GLU A 118 0.22 19.94 -24.78
CA GLU A 118 -1.24 20.06 -25.00
C GLU A 118 -1.89 21.02 -23.98
N ALA A 119 -1.13 22.03 -23.52
CA ALA A 119 -1.63 23.06 -22.59
C ALA A 119 -1.29 24.49 -23.06
N SER A 120 -1.16 24.71 -24.37
CA SER A 120 -0.85 26.04 -24.95
C SER A 120 -1.93 26.60 -25.88
N GLU A 121 -3.11 25.99 -25.99
CA GLU A 121 -4.25 26.58 -26.71
C GLU A 121 -5.52 26.59 -25.85
N LYS A 122 -5.53 27.48 -24.85
CA LYS A 122 -6.69 28.32 -24.45
C LYS A 122 -6.34 29.11 -23.18
N SER A 123 -5.57 30.17 -23.35
CA SER A 123 -5.52 31.37 -22.51
C SER A 123 -5.95 32.53 -23.43
N ALA A 124 -6.77 33.52 -23.09
CA ALA A 124 -7.51 34.00 -21.91
C ALA A 124 -8.54 35.06 -22.46
N PRO A 125 -9.09 36.08 -21.74
CA PRO A 125 -9.37 36.30 -20.30
C PRO A 125 -10.74 37.00 -20.01
N SER A 126 -11.23 36.94 -18.77
CA SER A 126 -11.84 38.14 -18.15
C SER A 126 -11.54 38.21 -16.65
N LYS A 127 -11.14 39.41 -16.23
CA LYS A 127 -10.42 39.78 -15.02
C LYS A 127 -11.31 40.74 -14.20
N SER A 128 -11.39 40.54 -12.90
CA SER A 128 -11.69 41.55 -11.86
C SER A 128 -11.31 40.92 -10.51
N GLU A 129 -10.07 41.06 -10.01
CA GLU A 129 -9.59 42.16 -9.14
C GLU A 129 -10.52 42.46 -7.95
N GLU A 130 -10.11 42.60 -6.68
CA GLU A 130 -8.86 42.43 -5.93
C GLU A 130 -9.15 42.80 -4.44
N LYS A 131 -8.31 42.33 -3.50
CA LYS A 131 -7.79 43.01 -2.27
C LYS A 131 -7.95 42.31 -0.91
N THR A 132 -6.91 41.57 -0.56
CA THR A 132 -6.19 41.56 0.75
C THR A 132 -5.46 42.91 0.97
N PRO A 133 -4.97 43.34 2.18
CA PRO A 133 -3.90 42.67 2.99
C PRO A 133 -3.99 42.91 4.53
N LYS A 134 -3.24 42.31 5.46
CA LYS A 134 -1.77 42.24 5.66
C LYS A 134 -1.40 41.37 6.89
N SER A 135 -0.40 40.49 6.73
CA SER A 135 0.80 40.23 7.57
C SER A 135 0.81 40.39 9.12
N ILE A 136 1.22 39.33 9.85
CA ILE A 136 2.16 39.38 11.01
C ILE A 136 3.13 38.17 10.96
N GLU A 137 4.43 38.46 10.98
CA GLU A 137 5.58 37.54 11.13
C GLU A 137 5.94 37.24 12.60
N LYS A 138 6.56 36.08 12.86
CA LYS A 138 7.76 35.80 13.72
C LYS A 138 7.83 34.29 14.01
N SER A 139 8.77 33.51 13.45
CA SER A 139 10.16 33.26 13.85
C SER A 139 10.36 32.63 15.25
N ILE A 140 10.95 31.43 15.30
CA ILE A 140 12.28 31.11 15.87
C ILE A 140 12.70 29.65 15.49
N PRO A 141 14.01 29.36 15.28
CA PRO A 141 14.56 28.09 14.75
C PRO A 141 15.40 27.26 15.76
N ALA A 142 15.33 25.93 15.67
CA ALA A 142 16.26 24.90 16.18
C ALA A 142 15.94 23.62 15.37
N GLU A 143 16.84 22.76 14.89
CA GLU A 143 17.97 22.12 15.55
C GLU A 143 18.80 21.38 14.46
N LYS A 144 19.99 21.90 14.13
CA LYS A 144 20.97 21.29 13.19
C LYS A 144 22.12 20.61 13.95
N LYS A 145 21.92 20.25 15.22
CA LYS A 145 22.98 19.68 16.08
C LYS A 145 22.94 18.16 16.22
N GLU A 146 21.83 17.50 15.91
CA GLU A 146 21.72 16.05 16.17
C GLU A 146 22.37 15.16 15.11
N THR A 147 22.65 15.65 13.90
CA THR A 147 23.21 14.82 12.82
C THR A 147 24.70 14.57 12.96
N GLU A 148 25.46 15.49 13.58
CA GLU A 148 26.92 15.35 13.71
C GLU A 148 27.34 14.35 14.80
N ASP A 149 26.49 14.13 15.82
CA ASP A 149 26.75 13.18 16.91
C ASP A 149 26.46 11.72 16.54
N ILE A 150 25.67 11.49 15.48
CA ILE A 150 25.33 10.14 15.01
C ILE A 150 26.47 9.57 14.16
N ASP A 151 27.08 10.37 13.29
CA ASP A 151 28.16 9.92 12.41
C ASP A 151 29.41 9.51 13.19
N LYS A 152 29.75 10.22 14.27
CA LYS A 152 30.89 9.86 15.14
C LYS A 152 30.70 8.55 15.90
N LYS A 153 29.46 8.24 16.31
CA LYS A 153 29.14 6.97 16.97
C LYS A 153 29.20 5.77 16.03
N LEU A 154 28.96 5.98 14.74
CA LEU A 154 29.06 4.93 13.73
C LEU A 154 30.53 4.59 13.42
N GLU A 155 31.43 5.59 13.40
CA GLU A 155 32.86 5.37 13.19
C GLU A 155 33.54 4.60 14.35
N GLU A 156 33.06 4.76 15.58
CA GLU A 156 33.58 4.04 16.75
C GLU A 156 33.16 2.55 16.76
N ILE A 157 32.00 2.22 16.19
CA ILE A 157 31.49 0.84 16.10
C ILE A 157 32.15 0.05 14.96
N LEU A 158 32.59 0.72 13.90
CA LEU A 158 33.18 0.11 12.71
C LEU A 158 34.69 -0.17 12.81
N ASN A 159 35.34 0.28 13.88
CA ASN A 159 36.77 0.04 14.14
C ASN A 159 36.99 -1.09 15.18
N ILE A 160 36.44 -2.27 14.92
CA ILE A 160 36.84 -3.55 15.52
C ILE A 160 37.19 -4.54 14.41
#